data_AF-A0A3P7MRK2-F1
#
_entry.id   AF-A0A3P7MRK2-F1
#
_cell.length_a   1.000
_cell.length_b   1.000
_cell.length_c   1.000
_cell.angle_alpha   90.00
_cell.angle_beta   90.00
_cell.angle_gamma   90.00
#
_symmetry.space_group_name_H-M   'P 1'
#
loop_
_entity.id
_entity.type
_entity.pdbx_description
1 polymer ?
#
loop_
_entity_poly.entity_id
_entity_poly.type
_entity_poly.pdbx_seq_one_letter_code
_entity_poly.pdbx_strand_id
1 'polypeptide(L)'
;MCLAKIWYKSETQLTGYGLNENLTMLAQGTKAIYLGNALLGVAGFEFAYDYVVNLMGEHGCQPSDDRRWCVLLDEHGYVFYSNQKDISYEDYLEDPINKGKHISQWFGGINRVSQRAMALLVEKRFYIK
;
A
#
# COMPACT_ATOMS: atom_id res chain seq x y z
N MET A 1 -8.90 -1.31 -0.62
CA MET A 1 -8.06 -0.40 -1.41
C MET A 1 -8.38 -0.56 -2.90
N CYS A 2 -8.73 0.53 -3.59
CA CYS A 2 -8.81 0.56 -5.06
C CYS A 2 -7.54 1.26 -5.58
N LEU A 3 -6.85 0.60 -6.50
CA LEU A 3 -5.62 1.10 -7.12
C LEU A 3 -5.95 1.45 -8.58
N ALA A 4 -5.82 2.73 -8.93
CA ALA A 4 -5.88 3.22 -10.31
C ALA A 4 -4.46 3.52 -10.82
N LYS A 5 -4.27 3.85 -12.10
CA LYS A 5 -2.93 4.05 -12.68
C LYS A 5 -2.86 5.33 -13.48
N ILE A 6 -1.70 5.98 -13.45
CA ILE A 6 -1.38 7.14 -14.29
C ILE A 6 -0.08 6.88 -15.02
N TRP A 7 -0.06 7.16 -16.32
CA TRP A 7 1.13 7.09 -17.14
C TRP A 7 1.92 8.39 -17.03
N TYR A 8 3.23 8.26 -16.86
CA TYR A 8 4.16 9.36 -16.99
C TYR A 8 4.31 9.77 -18.45
N LYS A 9 4.68 11.04 -18.67
CA LYS A 9 5.03 11.53 -20.02
C LYS A 9 6.43 11.08 -20.46
N SER A 10 7.25 10.58 -19.55
CA SER A 10 8.63 10.17 -19.80
C SER A 10 8.92 8.83 -19.16
N GLU A 11 9.53 7.92 -19.93
CA GLU A 11 10.00 6.60 -19.46
C GLU A 11 11.27 6.68 -18.61
N THR A 12 11.87 7.88 -18.50
CA THR A 12 13.07 8.10 -17.68
C THR A 12 12.75 8.39 -16.21
N GLN A 13 11.47 8.52 -15.86
CA GLN A 13 11.06 8.80 -14.49
C GLN A 13 11.04 7.49 -13.71
N LEU A 14 11.87 7.39 -12.66
CA LEU A 14 11.86 6.26 -11.76
C LEU A 14 10.64 6.30 -10.86
N THR A 15 10.09 5.13 -10.57
CA THR A 15 9.02 5.01 -9.59
C THR A 15 9.52 5.25 -8.17
N GLY A 16 8.61 5.37 -7.21
CA GLY A 16 8.99 5.45 -5.79
C GLY A 16 9.86 4.28 -5.33
N TYR A 17 9.73 3.10 -5.97
CA TYR A 17 10.57 1.93 -5.71
C TYR A 17 11.90 1.91 -6.49
N GLY A 18 12.16 2.94 -7.30
CA GLY A 18 13.39 3.06 -8.09
C GLY A 18 13.42 2.20 -9.35
N LEU A 19 12.26 1.74 -9.84
CA LEU A 19 12.17 0.95 -11.07
C LEU A 19 11.94 1.86 -12.29
N ASN A 20 12.45 1.42 -13.45
CA ASN A 20 12.21 2.07 -14.74
C ASN A 20 10.80 1.68 -15.25
N GLU A 21 9.76 2.32 -14.72
CA GLU A 21 8.39 2.13 -15.17
C GLU A 21 7.83 3.47 -15.65
N ASN A 22 7.06 3.47 -16.73
CA ASN A 22 6.47 4.68 -17.29
C ASN A 22 5.10 5.00 -16.67
N LEU A 23 4.82 4.47 -15.47
CA LEU A 23 3.54 4.61 -14.79
C LEU A 23 3.71 4.66 -13.27
N THR A 24 2.70 5.16 -12.59
CA THR A 24 2.54 5.09 -11.13
C THR A 24 1.16 4.57 -10.77
N MET A 25 1.06 4.00 -9.56
CA MET A 25 -0.20 3.64 -8.95
C MET A 25 -0.84 4.89 -8.30
N LEU A 26 -2.16 4.92 -8.29
CA LEU A 26 -2.95 5.88 -7.52
C LEU A 26 -3.47 5.18 -6.28
N ALA A 27 -3.13 5.73 -5.12
CA ALA A 27 -3.83 5.43 -3.90
C ALA A 27 -5.04 6.34 -3.73
N GLN A 28 -6.09 5.79 -3.14
CA GLN A 28 -7.34 6.48 -2.90
C GLN A 28 -7.69 6.39 -1.42
N GLY A 29 -7.99 7.52 -0.80
CA GLY A 29 -8.61 7.59 0.52
C GLY A 29 -10.03 8.10 0.38
N THR A 30 -11.00 7.39 0.98
CA THR A 30 -12.41 7.79 0.94
C THR A 30 -13.00 7.88 2.35
N LYS A 31 -13.98 8.77 2.52
CA LYS A 31 -14.71 8.93 3.76
C LYS A 31 -16.16 9.27 3.48
N ALA A 32 -17.06 8.52 4.10
CA ALA A 32 -18.49 8.78 4.06
C ALA A 32 -18.82 10.06 4.85
N ILE A 33 -19.68 10.90 4.28
CA ILE A 33 -20.18 12.14 4.88
C ILE A 33 -21.60 11.88 5.35
N TYR A 34 -21.83 12.08 6.65
CA TYR A 34 -23.12 11.89 7.29
C TYR A 34 -23.68 13.22 7.80
N LEU A 35 -25.01 13.36 7.76
CA LEU A 35 -25.75 14.37 8.49
C LEU A 35 -26.78 13.67 9.37
N GLY A 36 -26.50 13.63 10.67
CA GLY A 36 -27.19 12.71 11.57
C GLY A 36 -26.95 11.25 11.14
N ASN A 37 -28.01 10.48 10.98
CA ASN A 37 -27.94 9.09 10.53
C ASN A 37 -28.06 8.93 9.00
N ALA A 38 -28.19 10.02 8.24
CA ALA A 38 -28.32 9.97 6.79
C ALA A 38 -26.95 10.06 6.12
N LEU A 39 -26.66 9.12 5.20
CA LEU A 39 -25.51 9.19 4.31
C LEU A 39 -25.79 10.24 3.22
N LEU A 40 -25.03 11.34 3.21
CA LEU A 40 -25.15 12.39 2.21
C LEU A 40 -24.28 12.13 0.98
N GLY A 41 -23.18 11.41 1.15
CA GLY A 41 -22.26 11.10 0.05
C GLY A 41 -20.93 10.56 0.55
N VAL A 42 -19.98 10.41 -0.36
CA VAL A 42 -18.61 9.97 -0.08
C VAL A 42 -17.66 11.01 -0.65
N ALA A 43 -16.81 11.57 0.19
CA ALA A 43 -15.67 12.36 -0.27
C ALA A 43 -14.47 11.43 -0.45
N GLY A 44 -13.70 11.67 -1.50
CA GLY A 44 -12.47 10.95 -1.77
C GLY A 44 -11.37 11.89 -2.22
N PHE A 45 -10.12 11.46 -2.02
CA PHE A 45 -8.95 12.08 -2.61
C PHE A 45 -8.05 10.99 -3.19
N GLU A 46 -7.43 11.31 -4.33
CA GLU A 46 -6.50 10.43 -5.01
C GLU A 46 -5.12 11.07 -5.00
N PHE A 47 -4.08 10.25 -4.88
CA PHE A 47 -2.71 10.71 -4.85
C PHE A 47 -1.77 9.68 -5.48
N ALA A 48 -0.72 10.18 -6.12
CA ALA A 48 0.33 9.34 -6.68
C ALA A 48 0.98 8.53 -5.56
N TYR A 49 1.04 7.22 -5.75
CA TYR A 49 1.57 6.30 -4.75
C TYR A 49 3.07 6.49 -4.54
N ASP A 50 3.79 6.97 -5.54
CA ASP A 50 5.20 7.37 -5.44
C ASP A 50 5.42 8.41 -4.32
N TYR A 51 4.46 9.31 -4.12
CA TYR A 51 4.52 10.28 -3.02
C TYR A 51 4.53 9.57 -1.65
N VAL A 52 3.70 8.52 -1.49
CA VAL A 52 3.70 7.70 -0.28
C VAL A 52 5.04 7.00 -0.10
N VAL A 53 5.52 6.36 -1.16
CA VAL A 53 6.76 5.57 -1.10
C VAL A 53 7.93 6.46 -0.71
N ASN A 54 8.02 7.65 -1.30
CA ASN A 54 9.05 8.64 -0.96
C ASN A 54 8.91 9.12 0.48
N LEU A 55 7.70 9.47 0.94
CA LEU A 55 7.44 9.89 2.32
C LEU A 55 7.82 8.80 3.33
N MET A 56 7.51 7.54 3.02
CA MET A 56 7.88 6.39 3.85
C MET A 56 9.39 6.13 3.83
N GLY A 57 10.08 6.43 2.72
CA GLY A 57 11.53 6.36 2.64
C GLY A 57 12.24 7.48 3.40
N GLU A 58 11.66 8.68 3.48
CA GLU A 58 12.21 9.81 4.22
C GLU A 58 12.07 9.66 5.74
N HIS A 59 10.91 9.16 6.20
CA HIS A 59 10.59 9.07 7.63
C HIS A 59 10.63 7.67 8.22
N GLY A 60 10.69 6.64 7.38
CA GLY A 60 10.60 5.24 7.76
C GLY A 60 11.74 4.42 7.18
N CYS A 61 11.40 3.27 6.61
CA CYS A 61 12.36 2.36 6.00
C CYS A 61 12.32 2.57 4.50
N GLN A 62 13.48 2.84 3.90
CA GLN A 62 13.56 3.06 2.47
C GLN A 62 13.21 1.79 1.68
N PRO A 63 12.62 1.94 0.48
CA PRO A 63 12.54 0.86 -0.49
C PRO A 63 13.89 0.13 -0.62
N SER A 64 13.83 -1.20 -0.63
CA SER A 64 15.01 -2.07 -0.75
C SER A 64 16.00 -2.00 0.43
N ASP A 65 15.60 -1.47 1.60
CA ASP A 65 16.38 -1.60 2.84
C ASP A 65 16.20 -3.00 3.46
N ASP A 66 17.14 -3.90 3.17
CA ASP A 66 17.11 -5.29 3.63
C ASP A 66 17.43 -5.46 5.14
N ARG A 67 17.78 -4.40 5.87
CA ARG A 67 18.11 -4.49 7.31
C ARG A 67 16.88 -4.75 8.18
N ARG A 68 15.70 -4.28 7.75
CA ARG A 68 14.43 -4.42 8.47
C ARG A 68 13.29 -4.51 7.47
N TRP A 69 12.31 -5.35 7.78
CA TRP A 69 11.06 -5.38 7.02
C TRP A 69 10.04 -4.45 7.68
N CYS A 70 9.64 -3.42 6.93
CA CYS A 70 8.71 -2.39 7.38
C CYS A 70 7.51 -2.36 6.45
N VAL A 71 6.33 -2.32 7.05
CA VAL A 71 5.05 -2.27 6.35
C VAL A 71 4.17 -1.19 6.94
N LEU A 72 3.36 -0.56 6.10
CA LEU A 72 2.21 0.24 6.52
C LEU A 72 0.96 -0.61 6.31
N LEU A 73 0.14 -0.72 7.34
CA LEU A 73 -1.11 -1.48 7.31
C LEU A 73 -2.29 -0.50 7.28
N ASP A 74 -3.30 -0.81 6.48
CA ASP A 74 -4.59 -0.12 6.53
C ASP A 74 -5.40 -0.56 7.76
N GLU A 75 -6.54 0.09 8.02
CA GLU A 75 -7.41 -0.19 9.15
C GLU A 75 -7.98 -1.63 9.17
N HIS A 76 -7.91 -2.34 8.05
CA HIS A 76 -8.35 -3.72 7.90
C HIS A 76 -7.18 -4.73 7.95
N GLY A 77 -5.94 -4.26 8.16
CA GLY A 77 -4.76 -5.10 8.26
C GLY A 77 -4.21 -5.59 6.92
N TYR A 78 -4.60 -4.96 5.81
CA TYR A 78 -3.97 -5.16 4.51
C TYR A 78 -2.73 -4.28 4.38
N VAL A 79 -1.71 -4.78 3.67
CA VAL A 79 -0.48 -4.04 3.44
C VAL A 79 -0.74 -2.91 2.44
N PHE A 80 -0.68 -1.67 2.93
CA PHE A 80 -0.74 -0.47 2.11
C PHE A 80 0.62 -0.09 1.56
N TYR A 81 1.72 -0.33 2.27
CA TYR A 81 3.10 -0.09 1.82
C TYR A 81 4.03 -1.17 2.37
N SER A 82 5.08 -1.53 1.62
CA SER A 82 6.15 -2.42 2.04
C SER A 82 7.49 -1.88 1.53
N ASN A 83 8.54 -1.95 2.35
CA ASN A 83 9.88 -1.54 1.93
C ASN A 83 10.66 -2.64 1.19
N GLN A 84 10.03 -3.76 0.88
CA GLN A 84 10.71 -4.87 0.24
C GLN A 84 11.17 -4.54 -1.18
N LYS A 85 12.34 -5.07 -1.55
CA LYS A 85 12.88 -4.95 -2.90
C LYS A 85 12.00 -5.57 -3.98
N ASP A 86 12.21 -5.11 -5.21
CA ASP A 86 11.59 -5.63 -6.44
C ASP A 86 10.06 -5.54 -6.43
N ILE A 87 9.50 -4.46 -5.89
CA ILE A 87 8.06 -4.16 -6.01
C ILE A 87 7.86 -3.39 -7.30
N SER A 88 7.28 -4.06 -8.29
CA SER A 88 6.87 -3.46 -9.57
C SER A 88 5.41 -3.06 -9.54
N TYR A 89 5.10 -1.87 -10.06
CA TYR A 89 3.71 -1.45 -10.26
C TYR A 89 3.02 -2.24 -11.38
N GLU A 90 3.78 -2.77 -12.34
CA GLU A 90 3.29 -3.62 -13.43
C GLU A 90 2.67 -4.93 -12.92
N ASP A 91 3.22 -5.51 -11.85
CA ASP A 91 2.70 -6.74 -11.22
C ASP A 91 1.27 -6.57 -10.67
N TYR A 92 0.82 -5.34 -10.44
CA TYR A 92 -0.54 -5.07 -9.98
C TYR A 92 -1.54 -4.91 -11.13
N LEU A 93 -1.08 -5.09 -12.38
CA LEU A 93 -1.84 -4.81 -13.60
C LEU A 93 -2.23 -6.07 -14.35
N GLU A 94 -1.31 -7.04 -14.38
CA GLU A 94 -1.37 -8.14 -15.33
C GLU A 94 -2.08 -9.36 -14.77
N ASP A 95 -2.07 -9.55 -13.45
CA ASP A 95 -2.64 -10.75 -12.83
C ASP A 95 -3.59 -10.41 -11.65
N PRO A 96 -4.92 -10.59 -11.81
CA PRO A 96 -5.86 -10.43 -10.70
C PRO A 96 -5.74 -11.52 -9.62
N ILE A 97 -5.09 -12.65 -9.92
CA ILE A 97 -4.89 -13.81 -9.06
C ILE A 97 -3.55 -13.73 -8.35
N ASN A 98 -2.47 -13.37 -9.07
CA ASN A 98 -1.12 -13.15 -8.51
C ASN A 98 -0.80 -11.66 -8.42
N LYS A 99 -1.65 -10.90 -7.72
CA LYS A 99 -1.36 -9.49 -7.42
C LYS A 99 0.03 -9.41 -6.79
N GLY A 100 0.82 -8.45 -7.27
CA GLY A 100 2.23 -8.26 -6.93
C GLY A 100 2.61 -8.35 -5.45
N LYS A 101 3.90 -8.20 -5.18
CA LYS A 101 4.52 -8.55 -3.91
C LYS A 101 3.99 -7.76 -2.70
N HIS A 102 3.23 -8.43 -1.82
CA HIS A 102 2.70 -7.95 -0.52
C HIS A 102 1.67 -6.83 -0.53
N ILE A 103 1.81 -5.78 -1.34
CA ILE A 103 0.84 -4.67 -1.35
C ILE A 103 -0.55 -5.22 -1.70
N SER A 104 -1.58 -4.74 -1.00
CA SER A 104 -2.97 -5.25 -1.07
C SER A 104 -3.18 -6.67 -0.57
N GLN A 105 -2.16 -7.35 -0.04
CA GLN A 105 -2.32 -8.67 0.58
C GLN A 105 -2.65 -8.50 2.07
N TRP A 106 -3.43 -9.42 2.62
CA TRP A 106 -3.70 -9.46 4.05
C TRP A 106 -2.41 -9.81 4.80
N PHE A 107 -1.97 -8.92 5.70
CA PHE A 107 -0.64 -9.02 6.31
C PHE A 107 -0.43 -10.36 7.04
N GLY A 108 -1.44 -10.83 7.77
CA GLY A 108 -1.36 -12.09 8.50
C GLY A 108 -1.19 -13.34 7.63
N GLY A 109 -1.39 -13.24 6.32
CA GLY A 109 -1.31 -14.36 5.36
C GLY A 109 -0.01 -14.43 4.58
N ILE A 110 0.87 -13.44 4.73
CA ILE A 110 2.10 -13.33 3.94
C ILE A 110 3.12 -14.41 4.32
N ASN A 111 3.47 -14.52 5.60
CA ASN A 111 4.42 -15.51 6.09
C ASN A 111 4.25 -15.75 7.60
N ARG A 112 5.04 -16.66 8.16
CA ARG A 112 4.96 -17.00 9.60
C ARG A 112 5.29 -15.82 10.52
N VAL A 113 6.16 -14.91 10.10
CA VAL A 113 6.53 -13.72 10.89
C VAL A 113 5.37 -12.75 10.94
N SER A 114 4.74 -12.45 9.80
CA SER A 114 3.59 -11.55 9.72
C SER A 114 2.36 -12.13 10.42
N GLN A 115 2.13 -13.44 10.33
CA GLN A 115 1.07 -14.12 11.07
C GLN A 115 1.25 -13.95 12.58
N ARG A 116 2.48 -14.15 13.09
CA ARG A 116 2.78 -13.98 14.51
C ARG A 116 2.67 -12.51 14.94
N ALA A 117 3.15 -11.58 14.13
CA ALA A 117 3.04 -10.15 14.39
C ALA A 117 1.56 -9.71 14.42
N MET A 118 0.75 -10.16 13.48
CA MET A 118 -0.69 -9.85 13.46
C MET A 118 -1.41 -10.40 14.69
N ALA A 119 -1.09 -11.63 15.13
CA ALA A 119 -1.65 -12.18 16.36
C ALA A 119 -1.33 -11.30 17.59
N LEU A 120 -0.12 -10.75 17.68
CA LEU A 120 0.26 -9.82 18.74
C LEU A 120 -0.48 -8.48 18.63
N LEU A 121 -0.67 -7.96 17.42
CA LEU A 121 -1.43 -6.72 17.20
C LEU A 121 -2.89 -6.87 17.64
N VAL A 122 -3.51 -8.02 17.39
CA VAL A 122 -4.86 -8.35 17.88
C VAL A 122 -4.87 -8.51 19.40
N GLU A 123 -3.89 -9.21 19.98
CA GLU A 123 -3.77 -9.38 21.45
C GLU A 123 -3.65 -8.02 22.17
N LYS A 124 -2.91 -7.08 21.56
CA LYS A 124 -2.72 -5.71 22.06
C LYS A 124 -3.86 -4.75 21.70
N ARG A 125 -4.91 -5.23 21.03
CA ARG A 125 -6.11 -4.45 20.63
C ARG A 125 -5.82 -3.31 19.64
N PHE A 126 -4.77 -3.43 18.82
CA PHE A 126 -4.58 -2.55 17.66
C PHE A 126 -5.53 -2.92 16.51
N TYR A 127 -5.85 -4.21 16.38
CA TYR A 127 -6.84 -4.73 15.43
C TYR A 127 -7.88 -5.58 16.15
N ILE A 128 -9.07 -5.65 15.57
CA ILE A 128 -10.14 -6.55 16.01
C ILE A 128 -10.14 -7.77 15.08
N LYS A 129 -10.44 -8.93 15.66
CA LYS A 129 -10.48 -10.22 14.96
C LYS A 129 -11.73 -10.36 14.11
#